data_AF-F8PUD9-F1
#
_entry.id   AF-F8PUD9-F1
#
_cell.length_a   1.000
_cell.length_b   1.000
_cell.length_c   1.000
_cell.angle_alpha   90.00
_cell.angle_beta   90.00
_cell.angle_gamma   90.00
#
_symmetry.space_group_name_H-M   'P 1'
#
loop_
_entity.id
_entity.type
_entity.pdbx_description
1 polymer ?
#
loop_
_entity_poly.entity_id
_entity_poly.type
_entity_poly.pdbx_seq_one_letter_code
_entity_poly.pdbx_strand_id
1 'polypeptide(L)'
;MFSSNLTRRLTKVRFPAFSSPSYQSSALSTLLPSAPPAESPKTPSTTVAKNPLTVPLVGPRFEQTAMELQPNPVNAMDLINQEPIRLVDGRKAVCDGGGGPLGHPKIYINLDRPGPRPCGYCGLQFEQAPHHGHGH
;
A
#
# COMPACT_ATOMS: atom_id res chain seq x y z
N MET A 1 -66.76 -1.64 -32.17
CA MET A 1 -66.38 -0.93 -30.93
C MET A 1 -66.63 -1.84 -29.75
N PHE A 2 -65.64 -2.63 -29.30
CA PHE A 2 -65.74 -3.33 -28.02
C PHE A 2 -64.34 -3.37 -27.38
N SER A 3 -64.04 -2.35 -26.57
CA SER A 3 -62.84 -2.29 -25.74
C SER A 3 -62.98 -3.25 -24.57
N SER A 4 -62.16 -4.29 -24.53
CA SER A 4 -62.07 -5.21 -23.38
C SER A 4 -60.97 -4.70 -22.45
N ASN A 5 -61.37 -4.11 -21.32
CA ASN A 5 -60.45 -3.70 -20.27
C ASN A 5 -59.98 -4.93 -19.47
N LEU A 6 -58.72 -5.34 -19.67
CA LEU A 6 -58.08 -6.38 -18.85
C LEU A 6 -57.55 -5.75 -17.56
N THR A 7 -58.32 -5.79 -16.48
CA THR A 7 -57.84 -5.42 -15.14
C THR A 7 -57.04 -6.56 -14.54
N ARG A 8 -55.71 -6.45 -14.60
CA ARG A 8 -54.79 -7.42 -13.98
C ARG A 8 -54.80 -7.22 -12.46
N ARG A 9 -55.54 -8.06 -11.73
CA ARG A 9 -55.49 -8.12 -10.26
C ARG A 9 -54.06 -8.48 -9.83
N LEU A 10 -53.36 -7.54 -9.21
CA LEU A 10 -52.08 -7.78 -8.56
C LEU A 10 -52.34 -8.46 -7.21
N THR A 11 -52.06 -9.76 -7.11
CA THR A 11 -51.94 -10.44 -5.82
C THR A 11 -50.63 -10.01 -5.15
N LYS A 12 -50.75 -9.27 -4.05
CA LYS A 12 -49.61 -8.85 -3.23
C LYS A 12 -49.09 -10.06 -2.46
N VAL A 13 -48.08 -10.75 -3.01
CA VAL A 13 -47.36 -11.80 -2.29
C VAL A 13 -46.59 -11.15 -1.15
N ARG A 14 -46.99 -11.45 0.08
CA ARG A 14 -46.30 -10.99 1.29
C ARG A 14 -45.14 -11.95 1.58
N PHE A 15 -43.93 -11.52 1.25
CA PHE A 15 -42.72 -12.24 1.65
C PHE A 15 -42.56 -12.17 3.18
N PRO A 16 -42.25 -13.30 3.86
CA PRO A 16 -41.92 -13.26 5.28
C PRO A 16 -40.66 -12.43 5.49
N ALA A 17 -40.63 -11.65 6.57
CA ALA A 17 -39.47 -10.88 6.96
C ALA A 17 -38.32 -11.85 7.27
N PHE A 18 -37.30 -11.89 6.40
CA PHE A 18 -36.01 -12.49 6.73
C PHE A 18 -35.40 -11.67 7.87
N SER A 19 -35.45 -12.20 9.09
CA SER A 19 -34.68 -11.67 10.20
C SER A 19 -33.21 -11.95 9.91
N SER A 20 -32.47 -10.92 9.49
CA SER A 20 -31.01 -10.99 9.43
C SER A 20 -30.50 -11.45 10.80
N PRO A 21 -29.64 -12.49 10.89
CA PRO A 21 -29.01 -12.82 12.16
C PRO A 21 -28.17 -11.61 12.58
N SER A 22 -28.57 -10.97 13.67
CA SER A 22 -27.77 -9.95 14.33
C SER A 22 -26.48 -10.62 14.80
N TYR A 23 -25.38 -10.35 14.11
CA TYR A 23 -24.05 -10.73 14.56
C TYR A 23 -23.82 -10.03 15.90
N GLN A 24 -23.95 -10.78 16.99
CA GLN A 24 -23.73 -10.26 18.33
C GLN A 24 -22.24 -9.92 18.46
N SER A 25 -21.95 -8.63 18.34
CA SER A 25 -20.63 -8.03 18.49
C SER A 25 -20.16 -7.95 19.95
N SER A 26 -20.48 -8.96 20.77
CA SER A 26 -20.39 -8.89 22.24
C SER A 26 -19.54 -9.98 22.89
N ALA A 27 -18.58 -10.55 22.16
CA ALA A 27 -17.43 -11.23 22.77
C ALA A 27 -16.19 -10.34 22.59
N LEU A 28 -16.06 -9.29 23.39
CA LEU A 28 -15.11 -9.26 24.53
C LEU A 28 -13.69 -9.66 24.09
N SER A 29 -12.81 -8.72 23.73
CA SER A 29 -12.19 -7.71 24.61
C SER A 29 -11.37 -8.24 25.79
N THR A 30 -11.14 -9.56 25.94
CA THR A 30 -10.54 -10.08 27.21
C THR A 30 -9.14 -10.69 27.12
N LEU A 31 -8.47 -10.74 25.98
CA LEU A 31 -7.06 -11.17 25.97
C LEU A 31 -6.22 -10.22 25.11
N LEU A 32 -5.89 -9.06 25.64
CA LEU A 32 -4.76 -8.28 25.16
C LEU A 32 -3.48 -8.84 25.79
N PRO A 33 -2.66 -9.64 25.08
CA PRO A 33 -1.25 -9.69 25.38
C PRO A 33 -0.65 -8.31 25.11
N SER A 34 0.20 -7.88 26.02
CA SER A 34 0.99 -6.66 25.95
C SER A 34 1.72 -6.53 24.62
N ALA A 35 1.67 -5.32 24.07
CA ALA A 35 2.34 -4.85 22.86
C ALA A 35 1.75 -5.39 21.54
N PRO A 36 1.31 -4.51 20.63
CA PRO A 36 0.94 -4.95 19.29
C PRO A 36 2.16 -5.58 18.62
N PRO A 37 2.05 -6.74 17.95
CA PRO A 37 3.12 -7.21 17.08
C PRO A 37 3.35 -6.10 16.06
N ALA A 38 4.53 -5.49 16.14
CA ALA A 38 4.87 -4.32 15.35
C ALA A 38 4.65 -4.64 13.88
N GLU A 39 3.90 -3.79 13.18
CA GLU A 39 4.04 -3.66 11.74
C GLU A 39 5.52 -3.52 11.42
N SER A 40 5.95 -4.13 10.30
CA SER A 40 7.33 -4.21 9.82
C SER A 40 8.26 -3.20 10.53
N PRO A 41 9.23 -3.65 11.36
CA PRO A 41 9.52 -3.10 12.70
C PRO A 41 9.71 -1.59 12.96
N LYS A 42 9.51 -0.66 12.01
CA LYS A 42 9.92 0.74 12.18
C LYS A 42 9.05 1.85 11.58
N THR A 43 7.95 1.64 10.85
CA THR A 43 7.21 2.81 10.32
C THR A 43 5.68 2.79 10.39
N PRO A 44 5.05 3.84 10.97
CA PRO A 44 3.67 4.18 10.67
C PRO A 44 3.60 4.69 9.22
N SER A 45 2.89 3.96 8.36
CA SER A 45 2.78 4.25 6.93
C SER A 45 1.81 5.42 6.69
N THR A 46 2.32 6.62 6.38
CA THR A 46 1.51 7.85 6.24
C THR A 46 0.75 7.99 4.91
N THR A 47 0.98 7.13 3.91
CA THR A 47 0.52 7.40 2.53
C THR A 47 -0.40 6.37 1.89
N VAL A 48 -0.78 5.30 2.59
CA VAL A 48 -1.81 4.37 2.12
C VAL A 48 -2.75 4.06 3.28
N ALA A 49 -4.05 4.18 3.05
CA ALA A 49 -5.06 3.65 3.98
C ALA A 49 -4.91 2.12 4.05
N LYS A 50 -3.98 1.66 4.88
CA LYS A 50 -3.81 0.26 5.22
C LYS A 50 -4.72 -0.02 6.40
N ASN A 51 -5.41 -1.16 6.35
CA ASN A 51 -6.03 -1.68 7.56
C ASN A 51 -4.90 -2.00 8.54
N PRO A 52 -4.91 -1.43 9.75
CA PRO A 52 -3.88 -1.75 10.73
C PRO A 52 -3.91 -3.25 11.00
N LEU A 53 -2.74 -3.86 11.20
CA LEU A 53 -2.58 -5.30 11.44
C LEU A 53 -3.39 -5.84 12.64
N THR A 54 -3.96 -4.97 13.47
CA THR A 54 -4.87 -5.30 14.57
C THR A 54 -6.25 -5.79 14.10
N VAL A 55 -6.71 -5.39 12.91
CA VAL A 55 -8.02 -5.77 12.35
C VAL A 55 -8.01 -7.17 11.68
N PRO A 56 -6.99 -7.58 10.90
CA PRO A 56 -7.00 -8.86 10.21
C PRO A 56 -6.72 -10.08 11.10
N LEU A 57 -6.31 -9.91 12.37
CA LEU A 57 -6.02 -11.03 13.28
C LEU A 57 -7.28 -11.62 13.95
N VAL A 58 -8.46 -11.10 13.66
CA VAL A 58 -9.72 -11.55 14.27
C VAL A 58 -10.50 -12.39 13.27
N GLY A 59 -10.57 -13.70 13.50
CA GLY A 59 -11.48 -14.60 12.78
C GLY A 59 -11.01 -16.06 12.68
N PRO A 60 -11.90 -16.96 12.26
CA PRO A 60 -11.65 -18.42 12.23
C PRO A 60 -10.52 -18.84 11.29
N ARG A 61 -10.10 -17.95 10.37
CA ARG A 61 -8.96 -18.17 9.48
C ARG A 61 -7.62 -18.12 10.22
N PHE A 62 -7.54 -17.44 11.36
CA PHE A 62 -6.29 -17.16 12.08
C PHE A 62 -6.17 -17.86 13.43
N GLU A 63 -7.22 -18.54 13.92
CA GLU A 63 -7.24 -19.22 15.23
C GLU A 63 -6.23 -20.38 15.38
N GLN A 64 -5.97 -21.12 14.30
CA GLN A 64 -5.02 -22.24 14.26
C GLN A 64 -3.74 -21.91 13.47
N THR A 65 -3.55 -20.64 13.14
CA THR A 65 -2.43 -20.19 12.32
C THR A 65 -1.30 -19.72 13.23
N ALA A 66 -0.11 -20.31 13.09
CA ALA A 66 1.09 -19.82 13.77
C ALA A 66 1.52 -18.48 13.15
N MET A 67 1.33 -17.39 13.88
CA MET A 67 1.60 -16.02 13.40
C MET A 67 3.07 -15.73 13.13
N GLU A 68 3.98 -16.42 13.83
CA GLU A 68 5.43 -16.27 13.67
C GLU A 68 5.94 -16.76 12.30
N LEU A 69 5.21 -17.69 11.68
CA LEU A 69 5.54 -18.25 10.37
C LEU A 69 4.85 -17.50 9.23
N GLN A 70 4.05 -16.47 9.54
CA GLN A 70 3.41 -15.67 8.51
C GLN A 70 4.44 -14.74 7.84
N PRO A 71 4.33 -14.49 6.52
CA PRO A 71 5.24 -13.59 5.83
C PRO A 71 5.21 -12.18 6.43
N ASN A 72 6.34 -11.75 7.00
CA ASN A 72 6.54 -10.39 7.50
C ASN A 72 7.74 -9.74 6.80
N PRO A 73 7.57 -9.27 5.55
CA PRO A 73 8.65 -8.61 4.83
C PRO A 73 8.95 -7.23 5.41
N VAL A 74 10.19 -6.78 5.23
CA VAL A 74 10.64 -5.43 5.58
C VAL A 74 9.95 -4.36 4.72
N ASN A 75 9.72 -3.17 5.29
CA ASN A 75 9.13 -2.06 4.57
C ASN A 75 10.12 -1.47 3.54
N ALA A 76 9.71 -1.44 2.27
CA ALA A 76 10.54 -0.93 1.18
C ALA A 76 10.86 0.58 1.30
N MET A 77 9.96 1.41 1.84
CA MET A 77 10.24 2.83 2.05
C MET A 77 11.40 3.03 3.03
N ASP A 78 11.46 2.21 4.09
CA ASP A 78 12.52 2.30 5.10
C ASP A 78 13.87 1.95 4.51
N LEU A 79 13.90 0.95 3.63
CA LEU A 79 15.13 0.55 2.93
C LEU A 79 15.61 1.64 1.96
N ILE A 80 14.69 2.23 1.19
CA ILE A 80 15.07 3.30 0.25
C ILE A 80 15.55 4.55 0.99
N ASN A 81 14.98 4.87 2.16
CA ASN A 81 15.42 5.99 2.98
C ASN A 81 16.79 5.77 3.63
N GLN A 82 17.23 4.51 3.79
CA GLN A 82 18.56 4.17 4.31
C GLN A 82 19.65 4.28 3.24
N GLU A 83 19.28 4.17 1.96
CA GLU A 83 20.23 4.26 0.86
C GLU A 83 20.74 5.71 0.69
N PRO A 84 22.05 5.92 0.56
CA PRO A 84 22.61 7.25 0.38
C PRO A 84 22.25 7.85 -0.98
N ILE A 85 22.21 9.18 -1.03
CA ILE A 85 22.04 9.94 -2.27
C ILE A 85 23.29 9.75 -3.14
N ARG A 86 23.08 9.43 -4.42
CA ARG A 86 24.17 9.23 -5.38
C ARG A 86 24.52 10.54 -6.07
N LEU A 87 25.76 10.98 -5.89
CA LEU A 87 26.27 12.19 -6.53
C LEU A 87 26.70 11.90 -7.98
N VAL A 88 26.31 12.78 -8.89
CA VAL A 88 26.64 12.67 -10.32
C VAL A 88 27.27 13.98 -10.80
N ASP A 89 28.38 13.89 -11.53
CA ASP A 89 29.15 15.04 -12.04
C ASP A 89 28.52 15.73 -13.27
N GLY A 90 27.19 15.70 -13.41
CA GLY A 90 26.51 16.26 -14.57
C GLY A 90 25.06 16.62 -14.30
N ARG A 91 24.47 17.36 -15.23
CA ARG A 91 23.07 17.83 -15.12
C ARG A 91 22.02 16.72 -15.30
N LYS A 92 22.44 15.53 -15.73
CA LYS A 92 21.56 14.39 -16.01
C LYS A 92 22.16 13.13 -15.40
N ALA A 93 21.39 12.43 -14.58
CA ALA A 93 21.72 11.08 -14.11
C ALA A 93 21.09 10.02 -15.02
N VAL A 94 21.78 8.89 -15.18
CA VAL A 94 21.26 7.73 -15.90
C VAL A 94 21.02 6.61 -14.90
N CYS A 95 19.82 6.04 -14.91
CA CYS A 95 19.46 4.94 -14.03
C CYS A 95 18.78 3.83 -14.83
N ASP A 96 19.25 2.61 -14.65
CA ASP A 96 18.73 1.36 -15.24
C ASP A 96 18.37 0.32 -14.16
N GLY A 97 18.48 0.69 -12.88
CA GLY A 97 18.24 -0.22 -11.75
C GLY A 97 19.36 -1.21 -11.46
N GLY A 98 20.47 -1.16 -12.20
CA GLY A 98 21.57 -2.10 -12.09
C GLY A 98 21.27 -3.44 -12.78
N GLY A 99 22.32 -4.13 -13.24
CA GLY A 99 22.17 -5.43 -13.90
C GLY A 99 21.63 -5.36 -15.34
N GLY A 100 21.67 -4.18 -15.98
CA GLY A 100 21.28 -3.97 -17.38
C GLY A 100 19.82 -4.38 -17.63
N PRO A 101 19.56 -5.45 -18.40
CA PRO A 101 18.19 -5.88 -18.71
C PRO A 101 17.40 -6.43 -17.51
N LEU A 102 18.05 -6.75 -16.38
CA LEU A 102 17.38 -7.26 -15.17
C LEU A 102 16.80 -6.15 -14.29
N GLY A 103 17.18 -4.90 -14.54
CA GLY A 103 16.66 -3.74 -13.82
C GLY A 103 15.38 -3.19 -14.46
N HIS A 104 15.27 -1.87 -14.49
CA HIS A 104 14.15 -1.17 -15.15
C HIS A 104 14.61 -0.52 -16.45
N PRO A 105 13.67 -0.05 -17.31
CA PRO A 105 14.04 0.67 -18.51
C PRO A 105 14.99 1.83 -18.19
N LYS A 106 16.04 1.99 -18.99
CA LYS A 106 17.01 3.07 -18.83
C LYS A 106 16.28 4.42 -18.89
N ILE A 107 16.39 5.20 -17.82
CA ILE A 107 15.86 6.56 -17.74
C ILE A 107 16.95 7.59 -17.52
N TYR A 108 16.62 8.81 -17.89
CA TYR A 108 17.45 10.00 -17.67
C TYR A 108 16.72 10.94 -16.71
N ILE A 109 17.35 11.24 -15.58
CA ILE A 109 16.80 12.08 -14.51
C ILE A 109 17.46 13.44 -14.59
N ASN A 110 16.66 14.51 -14.67
CA ASN A 110 17.18 15.88 -14.69
C ASN A 110 17.55 16.34 -13.27
N LEU A 111 18.76 16.87 -13.12
CA LEU A 111 19.35 17.36 -11.86
C LEU A 111 19.56 18.88 -11.87
N ASP A 112 18.91 19.62 -12.77
CA ASP A 112 19.07 21.07 -12.92
C ASP A 112 18.59 21.88 -11.70
N ARG A 113 17.71 21.30 -10.88
CA ARG A 113 17.19 21.92 -9.65
C ARG A 113 17.97 21.39 -8.44
N PRO A 114 18.28 22.23 -7.45
CA PRO A 114 18.98 21.79 -6.24
C PRO A 114 18.14 20.77 -5.46
N GLY A 115 18.84 19.80 -4.86
CA GLY A 115 18.27 18.75 -4.03
C GLY A 115 18.12 17.39 -4.72
N PRO A 116 17.88 16.33 -3.93
CA PRO A 116 17.80 14.97 -4.42
C PRO A 116 16.57 14.72 -5.28
N ARG A 117 16.77 14.04 -6.40
CA ARG A 117 15.71 13.62 -7.33
C ARG A 117 15.64 12.10 -7.36
N PRO A 118 14.49 11.49 -7.00
CA PRO A 118 14.35 10.04 -7.01
C PRO A 118 14.16 9.49 -8.43
N CYS A 119 14.66 8.28 -8.66
CA CYS A 119 14.29 7.46 -9.81
C CYS A 119 12.83 7.00 -9.66
N GLY A 120 12.04 7.13 -10.73
CA GLY A 120 10.62 6.72 -10.73
C GLY A 120 10.38 5.21 -10.63
N TYR A 121 11.43 4.39 -10.74
CA TYR A 121 11.34 2.93 -10.62
C TYR A 121 11.96 2.44 -9.30
N CYS A 122 13.27 2.59 -9.12
CA CYS A 122 13.95 2.10 -7.93
C CYS A 122 13.77 2.96 -6.67
N GLY A 123 13.33 4.22 -6.80
CA GLY A 123 13.27 5.15 -5.67
C GLY A 123 14.62 5.72 -5.21
N LEU A 124 15.74 5.24 -5.77
CA LEU A 124 17.09 5.76 -5.52
C LEU A 124 17.19 7.26 -5.80
N GLN A 125 17.87 7.98 -4.93
CA GLN A 125 18.00 9.44 -5.02
C GLN A 125 19.32 9.82 -5.68
N PHE A 126 19.25 10.80 -6.59
CA PHE A 126 20.39 11.36 -7.31
C PHE A 126 20.48 12.86 -7.08
N GLU A 127 21.69 13.38 -6.92
CA GLU A 127 21.94 14.81 -6.79
C GLU A 127 23.17 15.19 -7.61
N GLN A 128 23.19 16.42 -8.13
CA GLN A 128 24.34 16.91 -8.87
C GLN A 128 25.48 17.21 -7.89
N ALA A 129 26.67 16.69 -8.16
CA ALA A 129 27.85 17.05 -7.38
C ALA A 129 28.06 18.57 -7.42
N PRO A 130 28.43 19.22 -6.30
CA PRO A 130 28.70 20.65 -6.29
C PRO A 130 29.90 20.96 -7.20
N HIS A 131 29.63 21.51 -8.38
CA HIS A 131 30.66 21.94 -9.31
C HIS A 131 31.15 23.34 -8.93
N HIS A 132 32.42 23.45 -8.56
CA HIS A 132 33.15 24.71 -8.56
C HIS A 132 33.46 25.11 -10.00
N GLY A 133 32.67 26.04 -10.55
CA GLY A 133 33.03 26.94 -11.66
C GLY A 133 33.41 26.30 -13.00
N HIS A 134 32.48 26.33 -13.96
CA HIS A 134 32.85 26.62 -15.34
C HIS A 134 32.53 28.08 -15.60
N GLY A 135 33.55 28.92 -15.47
CA GLY A 135 33.52 30.32 -15.90
C GLY A 135 33.16 30.41 -17.37
N HIS A 136 32.20 31.29 -17.66
CA HIS A 136 31.96 31.82 -18.99
C HIS A 136 32.95 32.94 -19.29
#